data_AF-A0A6I6AHQ3-F1
#
_entry.id   AF-A0A6I6AHQ3-F1
#
_cell.length_a   1.000
_cell.length_b   1.000
_cell.length_c   1.000
_cell.angle_alpha   90.00
_cell.angle_beta   90.00
_cell.angle_gamma   90.00
#
_symmetry.space_group_name_H-M   'P 1'
#
loop_
_entity.id
_entity.type
_entity.pdbx_description
1 polymer ?
#
loop_
_entity_poly.entity_id
_entity_poly.type
_entity_poly.pdbx_seq_one_letter_code
_entity_poly.pdbx_strand_id
1 'polypeptide(L)'
;MVLHLTPRLQNCFAVEGFLFLVRCSKHIQLEKSMKAAISRLCRKLTIKTFSRKTKLMLERFKGVDFLTVIQPEEIGYDPHVVYRSSPSGNKYLIQLLKDISVTNADSIIDIGSGKGSAMRSMLKFPFAEIAGIELSEQIAAIAINNFKKLRANRCHVFSCDATAFQNYGHYNMFYFYNPFPADIMSEVICKIDESARGSDKEILIIYNNPVYHDSIISFGAFSKVKEYPDEWGNQIFLYSNKSLEHSRLNR
;
A
#
# COMPACT_ATOMS: atom_id res chain seq x y z
N MET A 1 14.12 56.12 -55.68
CA MET A 1 14.85 54.83 -55.82
C MET A 1 14.10 53.79 -55.01
N VAL A 2 13.20 53.05 -55.66
CA VAL A 2 12.41 51.97 -55.04
C VAL A 2 13.31 50.73 -55.02
N LEU A 3 13.68 50.25 -53.83
CA LEU A 3 14.45 49.02 -53.67
C LEU A 3 13.55 47.82 -54.03
N HIS A 4 13.67 47.32 -55.26
CA HIS A 4 13.08 46.03 -55.64
C HIS A 4 13.90 44.89 -55.02
N LEU A 5 13.37 44.29 -53.96
CA LEU A 5 13.88 43.04 -53.39
C LEU A 5 13.75 41.91 -54.42
N THR A 6 14.80 41.11 -54.58
CA THR A 6 14.79 39.96 -55.50
C THR A 6 13.87 38.84 -54.99
N PRO A 7 13.25 38.02 -55.87
CA PRO A 7 12.31 36.96 -55.47
C PRO A 7 12.91 35.93 -54.48
N ARG A 8 14.23 35.72 -54.52
CA ARG A 8 14.96 34.85 -53.58
C ARG A 8 15.00 35.40 -52.14
N LEU A 9 15.13 36.72 -51.99
CA LEU A 9 15.18 37.35 -50.66
C LEU A 9 13.78 37.37 -50.01
N GLN A 10 12.72 37.59 -50.79
CA GLN A 10 11.33 37.50 -50.30
C GLN A 10 10.98 36.08 -49.81
N ASN A 11 11.47 35.04 -50.48
CA ASN A 11 11.26 33.65 -50.06
C ASN A 11 12.02 33.26 -48.78
N CYS A 12 13.24 33.76 -48.56
CA CYS A 12 13.97 33.47 -47.31
C CYS A 12 13.28 34.05 -46.07
N PHE A 13 12.82 35.30 -46.13
CA PHE A 13 12.08 35.91 -45.01
C PHE A 13 10.74 35.23 -44.74
N ALA A 14 10.05 34.73 -45.77
CA ALA A 14 8.82 33.97 -45.62
C ALA A 14 9.03 32.62 -44.91
N VAL A 15 10.11 31.92 -45.24
CA VAL A 15 10.44 30.60 -44.64
C VAL A 15 10.85 30.75 -43.18
N GLU A 16 11.69 31.74 -42.83
CA GLU A 16 12.07 31.99 -41.44
C GLU A 16 10.89 32.48 -40.58
N GLY A 17 10.05 33.36 -41.12
CA GLY A 17 8.83 33.80 -40.45
C GLY A 17 7.86 32.65 -40.18
N PHE A 18 7.71 31.71 -41.12
CA PHE A 18 6.89 30.51 -40.96
C PHE A 18 7.46 29.55 -39.89
N LEU A 19 8.78 29.29 -39.90
CA LEU A 19 9.46 28.48 -38.88
C LEU A 19 9.34 29.10 -37.48
N PHE A 20 9.43 30.43 -37.36
CA PHE A 20 9.21 31.14 -36.10
C PHE A 20 7.77 31.01 -35.61
N LEU A 21 6.77 31.18 -36.48
CA LEU A 21 5.35 31.00 -36.16
C LEU A 21 5.04 29.56 -35.74
N VAL A 22 5.60 28.56 -36.41
CA VAL A 22 5.43 27.13 -36.04
C VAL A 22 6.07 26.85 -34.67
N ARG A 23 7.25 27.40 -34.38
CA ARG A 23 7.91 27.26 -33.07
C ARG A 23 7.11 27.95 -31.95
N CYS A 24 6.63 29.17 -32.20
CA CYS A 24 5.82 29.92 -31.26
C CYS A 24 4.47 29.22 -30.97
N SER A 25 3.81 28.71 -32.03
CA SER A 25 2.58 27.92 -31.91
C SER A 25 2.79 26.63 -31.11
N LYS A 26 3.89 25.89 -31.36
CA LYS A 26 4.28 24.72 -30.55
C LYS A 26 4.52 25.08 -29.08
N HIS A 27 5.18 26.21 -28.80
CA HIS A 27 5.42 26.67 -27.42
C HIS A 27 4.11 27.02 -26.70
N ILE A 28 3.21 27.75 -27.36
CA ILE A 28 1.87 28.09 -26.84
C ILE A 28 1.05 26.81 -26.61
N GLN A 29 1.14 25.83 -27.51
CA GLN A 29 0.42 24.56 -27.40
C GLN A 29 0.98 23.69 -26.26
N LEU A 30 2.29 23.71 -26.04
CA LEU A 30 2.95 23.06 -24.90
C LEU A 30 2.52 23.70 -23.57
N GLU A 31 2.51 25.04 -23.49
CA GLU A 31 2.04 25.77 -22.30
C GLU A 31 0.57 25.50 -21.98
N LYS A 32 -0.32 25.53 -22.98
CA LYS A 32 -1.74 25.20 -22.82
C LYS A 32 -1.91 23.77 -22.30
N SER A 33 -1.14 22.83 -22.85
CA SER A 33 -1.17 21.42 -22.44
C SER A 33 -0.67 21.24 -20.99
N MET A 34 0.39 21.94 -20.61
CA MET A 34 0.96 21.92 -19.26
C MET A 34 0.01 22.54 -18.23
N LYS A 35 -0.60 23.71 -18.54
CA LYS A 35 -1.64 24.34 -17.70
C LYS A 35 -2.85 23.43 -17.51
N ALA A 36 -3.29 22.74 -18.57
CA ALA A 36 -4.37 21.77 -18.48
C ALA A 36 -4.00 20.55 -17.62
N ALA A 37 -2.77 20.04 -17.72
CA ALA A 37 -2.27 18.95 -16.88
C ALA A 37 -2.21 19.36 -15.40
N ILE A 38 -1.68 20.54 -15.09
CA ILE A 38 -1.62 21.11 -13.73
C ILE A 38 -3.03 21.30 -13.17
N SER A 39 -3.97 21.88 -13.94
CA SER A 39 -5.36 22.07 -13.51
C SER A 39 -6.06 20.74 -13.20
N ARG A 40 -5.86 19.71 -14.03
CA ARG A 40 -6.38 18.36 -13.76
C ARG A 40 -5.77 17.74 -12.50
N LEU A 41 -4.47 17.94 -12.28
CA LEU A 41 -3.78 17.46 -11.07
C LEU A 41 -4.31 18.15 -9.83
N CYS A 42 -4.42 19.49 -9.82
CA CYS A 42 -5.00 20.26 -8.73
C CYS A 42 -6.44 19.84 -8.45
N ARG A 43 -7.28 19.69 -9.48
CA ARG A 43 -8.65 19.19 -9.34
C ARG A 43 -8.69 17.78 -8.75
N LYS A 44 -7.82 16.86 -9.19
CA LYS A 44 -7.69 15.51 -8.62
C LYS A 44 -7.29 15.56 -7.15
N LEU A 45 -6.34 16.42 -6.78
CA LEU A 45 -5.92 16.64 -5.39
C LEU A 45 -7.07 17.18 -4.55
N THR A 46 -7.79 18.20 -5.01
CA THR A 46 -8.95 18.76 -4.31
C THR A 46 -10.07 17.73 -4.10
N ILE A 47 -10.39 16.93 -5.13
CA ILE A 47 -11.37 15.84 -5.01
C ILE A 47 -10.88 14.77 -4.02
N LYS A 48 -9.59 14.39 -4.06
CA LYS A 48 -9.00 13.42 -3.12
C LYS A 48 -9.06 13.94 -1.68
N THR A 49 -8.75 15.21 -1.44
CA THR A 49 -8.82 15.86 -0.13
C THR A 49 -10.26 15.96 0.37
N PHE A 50 -11.21 16.36 -0.48
CA PHE A 50 -12.63 16.39 -0.12
C PHE A 50 -13.16 14.99 0.21
N SER A 51 -12.83 13.98 -0.61
CA SER A 51 -13.17 12.57 -0.37
C SER A 51 -12.56 12.03 0.93
N ARG A 52 -11.33 12.44 1.27
CA ARG A 52 -10.72 12.09 2.57
C ARG A 52 -11.47 12.73 3.72
N LYS A 53 -11.80 14.02 3.63
CA LYS A 53 -12.54 14.75 4.68
C LYS A 53 -13.93 14.14 4.92
N THR A 54 -14.66 13.78 3.86
CA THR A 54 -15.96 13.12 4.00
C THR A 54 -15.84 11.72 4.64
N LYS A 55 -14.82 10.93 4.28
CA LYS A 55 -14.53 9.64 4.93
C LYS A 55 -14.24 9.80 6.43
N LEU A 56 -13.43 10.79 6.81
CA LEU A 56 -13.12 11.09 8.21
C LEU A 56 -14.38 11.50 8.98
N MET A 57 -15.25 12.33 8.40
CA MET A 57 -16.53 12.66 9.02
C MET A 57 -17.41 11.42 9.20
N LEU A 58 -17.52 10.57 8.17
CA LEU A 58 -18.30 9.33 8.26
C LEU A 58 -17.77 8.38 9.34
N GLU A 59 -16.45 8.25 9.48
CA GLU A 59 -15.84 7.49 10.57
C GLU A 59 -16.22 8.06 11.94
N ARG A 60 -16.08 9.38 12.11
CA ARG A 60 -16.48 10.09 13.33
C ARG A 60 -17.97 9.89 13.65
N PHE A 61 -18.86 9.97 12.66
CA PHE A 61 -20.30 9.69 12.84
C PHE A 61 -20.57 8.25 13.26
N LYS A 62 -19.80 7.29 12.73
CA LYS A 62 -19.86 5.88 13.15
C LYS A 62 -19.10 5.61 14.45
N GLY A 63 -18.44 6.62 15.01
CA GLY A 63 -17.60 6.53 16.21
C GLY A 63 -16.34 5.68 16.02
N VAL A 64 -15.92 5.40 14.80
CA VAL A 64 -14.68 4.65 14.51
C VAL A 64 -13.58 5.62 14.06
N ASP A 65 -12.34 5.17 14.10
CA ASP A 65 -11.17 5.92 13.66
C ASP A 65 -10.15 4.98 13.02
N PHE A 66 -10.22 4.82 11.69
CA PHE A 66 -9.26 4.02 10.93
C PHE A 66 -8.30 4.87 10.09
N LEU A 67 -8.63 6.16 9.87
CA LEU A 67 -7.99 6.99 8.85
C LEU A 67 -7.15 8.15 9.38
N THR A 68 -7.28 8.51 10.65
CA THR A 68 -6.42 9.52 11.25
C THR A 68 -5.04 8.93 11.52
N VAL A 69 -4.01 9.73 11.30
CA VAL A 69 -2.61 9.35 11.53
C VAL A 69 -2.24 9.87 12.90
N ILE A 70 -1.66 9.01 13.73
CA ILE A 70 -1.00 9.39 14.99
C ILE A 70 0.49 9.41 14.70
N GLN A 71 1.16 10.48 15.14
CA GLN A 71 2.60 10.59 15.00
C GLN A 71 3.28 9.80 16.12
N PRO A 72 4.39 9.09 15.86
CA PRO A 72 5.09 8.29 16.87
C PRO A 72 5.44 9.07 18.15
N GLU A 73 5.76 10.36 18.01
CA GLU A 73 6.11 11.23 19.13
C GLU A 73 4.92 11.50 20.06
N GLU A 74 3.69 11.54 19.52
CA GLU A 74 2.45 11.76 20.28
C GLU A 74 2.15 10.59 21.24
N ILE A 75 2.73 9.43 20.97
CA ILE A 75 2.55 8.19 21.75
C ILE A 75 3.84 7.74 22.45
N GLY A 76 4.87 8.60 22.48
CA GLY A 76 6.10 8.37 23.22
C GLY A 76 7.08 7.37 22.58
N TYR A 77 6.93 7.09 21.28
CA TYR A 77 7.86 6.23 20.54
C TYR A 77 8.89 7.05 19.77
N ASP A 78 10.08 6.50 19.64
CA ASP A 78 11.13 7.05 18.77
C ASP A 78 10.70 6.90 17.29
N PRO A 79 10.66 7.98 16.50
CA PRO A 79 10.30 7.94 15.09
C PRO A 79 11.28 7.15 14.20
N HIS A 80 12.49 6.84 14.71
CA HIS A 80 13.43 5.93 14.06
C HIS A 80 13.10 4.45 14.31
N VAL A 81 12.27 4.15 15.32
CA VAL A 81 11.90 2.79 15.73
C VAL A 81 10.47 2.46 15.28
N VAL A 82 9.53 3.40 15.40
CA VAL A 82 8.13 3.21 15.02
C VAL A 82 7.80 4.10 13.82
N TYR A 83 7.58 3.47 12.67
CA TYR A 83 7.10 4.17 11.48
C TYR A 83 5.70 4.78 11.72
N ARG A 84 5.43 5.94 11.10
CA ARG A 84 4.11 6.58 11.12
C ARG A 84 2.99 5.58 10.82
N SER A 85 2.05 5.40 11.76
CA SER A 85 0.88 4.54 11.55
C SER A 85 -0.06 5.15 10.51
N SER A 86 0.17 4.77 9.24
CA SER A 86 -0.57 5.27 8.09
C SER A 86 -1.59 4.23 7.61
N PRO A 87 -2.83 4.63 7.31
CA PRO A 87 -3.85 3.70 6.84
C PRO A 87 -3.43 3.00 5.55
N SER A 88 -3.29 1.67 5.60
CA SER A 88 -2.83 0.83 4.50
C SER A 88 -3.95 0.11 3.74
N GLY A 89 -5.18 0.12 4.27
CA GLY A 89 -6.36 -0.41 3.60
C GLY A 89 -6.72 0.41 2.35
N ASN A 90 -6.50 -0.15 1.17
CA ASN A 90 -6.73 0.52 -0.11
C ASN A 90 -7.29 -0.43 -1.19
N LYS A 91 -7.57 0.11 -2.38
CA LYS A 91 -8.12 -0.66 -3.51
C LYS A 91 -7.16 -1.72 -4.06
N TYR A 92 -5.85 -1.52 -3.91
CA TYR A 92 -4.83 -2.44 -4.40
C TYR A 92 -4.77 -3.69 -3.55
N LEU A 93 -4.83 -3.54 -2.22
CA LEU A 93 -5.00 -4.67 -1.30
C LEU A 93 -6.29 -5.44 -1.60
N ILE A 94 -7.41 -4.75 -1.84
CA ILE A 94 -8.67 -5.41 -2.24
C ILE A 94 -8.50 -6.19 -3.55
N GLN A 95 -7.82 -5.64 -4.56
CA GLN A 95 -7.60 -6.34 -5.82
C GLN A 95 -6.72 -7.58 -5.62
N LEU A 96 -5.62 -7.45 -4.88
CA LEU A 96 -4.74 -8.57 -4.55
C LEU A 96 -5.51 -9.69 -3.84
N LEU A 97 -6.29 -9.37 -2.81
CA LEU A 97 -7.07 -10.36 -2.06
C LEU A 97 -8.13 -11.07 -2.92
N LYS A 98 -8.65 -10.41 -3.97
CA LYS A 98 -9.51 -11.07 -4.97
C LYS A 98 -8.73 -12.04 -5.82
N ASP A 99 -7.58 -11.62 -6.34
CA ASP A 99 -6.73 -12.42 -7.23
C ASP A 99 -6.26 -13.72 -6.55
N ILE A 100 -5.91 -13.68 -5.25
CA ILE A 100 -5.45 -14.89 -4.53
C ILE A 100 -6.58 -15.81 -4.08
N SER A 101 -7.83 -15.50 -4.42
CA SER A 101 -9.02 -16.32 -4.14
C SER A 101 -9.18 -16.73 -2.68
N VAL A 102 -9.23 -15.76 -1.76
CA VAL A 102 -9.44 -15.99 -0.32
C VAL A 102 -10.71 -16.82 -0.07
N THR A 103 -10.60 -17.83 0.79
CA THR A 103 -11.66 -18.74 1.23
C THR A 103 -11.88 -18.68 2.74
N ASN A 104 -12.88 -19.41 3.24
CA ASN A 104 -13.13 -19.57 4.68
C ASN A 104 -12.21 -20.56 5.40
N ALA A 105 -11.26 -21.18 4.68
CA ALA A 105 -10.17 -21.93 5.28
C ALA A 105 -8.94 -21.05 5.58
N ASP A 106 -8.94 -19.80 5.10
CA ASP A 106 -7.81 -18.90 5.25
C ASP A 106 -7.97 -18.02 6.50
N SER A 107 -6.87 -17.83 7.23
CA SER A 107 -6.75 -16.90 8.35
C SER A 107 -5.56 -15.98 8.11
N ILE A 108 -5.78 -14.68 8.32
CA ILE A 108 -4.78 -13.63 8.04
C ILE A 108 -4.41 -12.86 9.29
N ILE A 109 -3.13 -12.49 9.40
CA ILE A 109 -2.64 -11.57 10.45
C ILE A 109 -1.95 -10.36 9.84
N ASP A 110 -2.33 -9.16 10.29
CA ASP A 110 -1.74 -7.87 9.93
C ASP A 110 -0.68 -7.50 10.97
N ILE A 111 0.59 -7.50 10.58
CA ILE A 111 1.72 -7.26 11.48
C ILE A 111 2.11 -5.78 11.39
N GLY A 112 1.99 -5.07 12.52
CA GLY A 112 1.99 -3.60 12.53
C GLY A 112 0.64 -3.04 12.07
N SER A 113 -0.45 -3.59 12.60
CA SER A 113 -1.82 -3.35 12.14
C SER A 113 -2.33 -1.92 12.34
N GLY A 114 -1.67 -1.14 13.19
CA GLY A 114 -2.10 0.21 13.53
C GLY A 114 -3.55 0.23 14.01
N LYS A 115 -4.34 1.15 13.46
CA LYS A 115 -5.78 1.25 13.78
C LYS A 115 -6.66 0.23 13.06
N GLY A 116 -6.07 -0.71 12.32
CA GLY A 116 -6.78 -1.79 11.62
C GLY A 116 -7.34 -1.42 10.24
N SER A 117 -6.76 -0.44 9.53
CA SER A 117 -7.28 -0.02 8.22
C SER A 117 -7.22 -1.14 7.16
N ALA A 118 -6.11 -1.89 7.10
CA ALA A 118 -5.98 -3.04 6.20
C ALA A 118 -6.87 -4.21 6.65
N MET A 119 -6.90 -4.54 7.95
CA MET A 119 -7.86 -5.50 8.52
C MET A 119 -9.32 -5.18 8.15
N ARG A 120 -9.74 -3.89 8.14
CA ARG A 120 -11.07 -3.49 7.68
C ARG A 120 -11.32 -3.80 6.19
N SER A 121 -10.28 -3.74 5.36
CA SER A 121 -10.37 -4.19 3.97
C SER A 121 -10.48 -5.72 3.87
N MET A 122 -9.74 -6.45 4.70
CA MET A 122 -9.77 -7.91 4.79
C MET A 122 -11.14 -8.44 5.23
N LEU A 123 -11.89 -7.70 6.07
CA LEU A 123 -13.25 -8.07 6.50
C LEU A 123 -14.24 -8.33 5.34
N LYS A 124 -13.97 -7.78 4.15
CA LYS A 124 -14.79 -7.97 2.94
C LYS A 124 -14.60 -9.35 2.30
N PHE A 125 -13.64 -10.14 2.79
CA PHE A 125 -13.29 -11.46 2.31
C PHE A 125 -13.68 -12.52 3.34
N PRO A 126 -13.86 -13.77 2.89
CA PRO A 126 -14.43 -14.83 3.73
C PRO A 126 -13.44 -15.45 4.72
N PHE A 127 -12.33 -14.79 5.09
CA PHE A 127 -11.37 -15.28 6.09
C PHE A 127 -12.07 -15.87 7.32
N ALA A 128 -11.61 -17.03 7.81
CA ALA A 128 -12.06 -17.59 9.08
C ALA A 128 -11.77 -16.61 10.22
N GLU A 129 -10.52 -16.12 10.26
CA GLU A 129 -10.04 -15.18 11.28
C GLU A 129 -9.17 -14.09 10.65
N ILE A 130 -9.27 -12.89 11.22
CA ILE A 130 -8.42 -11.73 10.89
C ILE A 130 -7.81 -11.24 12.20
N ALA A 131 -6.50 -11.31 12.33
CA ALA A 131 -5.77 -10.78 13.46
C ALA A 131 -4.95 -9.54 13.09
N GLY A 132 -4.60 -8.76 14.11
CA GLY A 132 -3.65 -7.66 14.00
C GLY A 132 -2.70 -7.68 15.19
N ILE A 133 -1.41 -7.46 14.96
CA ILE A 133 -0.41 -7.20 16.00
C ILE A 133 -0.05 -5.73 15.95
N GLU A 134 -0.09 -5.04 17.08
CA GLU A 134 0.32 -3.64 17.21
C GLU A 134 1.14 -3.47 18.49
N LEU A 135 2.27 -2.78 18.42
CA LEU A 135 3.17 -2.59 19.55
C LEU A 135 2.61 -1.55 20.54
N SER A 136 1.97 -0.50 20.04
CA SER A 136 1.41 0.56 20.86
C SER A 136 0.05 0.16 21.45
N GLU A 137 -0.01 0.01 22.77
CA GLU A 137 -1.26 -0.26 23.50
C GLU A 137 -2.36 0.77 23.20
N GLN A 138 -1.98 2.05 23.06
CA GLN A 138 -2.93 3.11 22.76
C GLN A 138 -3.53 2.97 21.36
N ILE A 139 -2.70 2.66 20.35
CA ILE A 139 -3.18 2.43 18.98
C ILE A 139 -3.99 1.14 18.90
N ALA A 140 -3.52 0.07 19.54
CA ALA A 140 -4.22 -1.21 19.60
C ALA A 140 -5.61 -1.05 20.24
N ALA A 141 -5.73 -0.27 21.32
CA ALA A 141 -7.02 0.03 21.95
C ALA A 141 -8.00 0.73 21.00
N ILE A 142 -7.52 1.64 20.14
CA ILE A 142 -8.34 2.28 19.10
C ILE A 142 -8.83 1.22 18.10
N ALA A 143 -7.93 0.36 17.60
CA ALA A 143 -8.29 -0.71 16.68
C ALA A 143 -9.33 -1.67 17.27
N ILE A 144 -9.14 -2.10 18.52
CA ILE A 144 -10.09 -2.96 19.27
C ILE A 144 -11.47 -2.29 19.33
N ASN A 145 -11.51 -1.01 19.73
CA ASN A 145 -12.76 -0.26 19.82
C ASN A 145 -13.43 -0.10 18.44
N ASN A 146 -12.65 0.10 17.38
CA ASN A 146 -13.17 0.16 16.02
C ASN A 146 -13.88 -1.13 15.62
N PHE A 147 -13.23 -2.28 15.80
CA PHE A 147 -13.81 -3.58 15.43
C PHE A 147 -14.97 -3.98 16.34
N LYS A 148 -14.95 -3.58 17.62
CA LYS A 148 -16.11 -3.69 18.51
C LYS A 148 -17.31 -2.91 17.97
N LYS A 149 -17.13 -1.66 17.53
CA LYS A 149 -18.21 -0.84 16.95
C LYS A 149 -18.72 -1.37 15.61
N LEU A 150 -17.84 -2.01 14.82
CA LEU A 150 -18.24 -2.72 13.60
C LEU A 150 -18.90 -4.07 13.86
N ARG A 151 -18.94 -4.55 15.12
CA ARG A 151 -19.41 -5.91 15.49
C ARG A 151 -18.69 -6.99 14.67
N ALA A 152 -17.40 -6.77 14.43
CA ALA A 152 -16.56 -7.64 13.60
C ALA A 152 -16.01 -8.80 14.45
N ASN A 153 -16.83 -9.81 14.72
CA ASN A 153 -16.48 -10.92 15.60
C ASN A 153 -15.31 -11.79 15.12
N ARG A 154 -14.96 -11.70 13.83
CA ARG A 154 -13.79 -12.40 13.23
C ARG A 154 -12.48 -11.62 13.37
N CYS A 155 -12.52 -10.41 13.94
CA CYS A 155 -11.36 -9.54 14.06
C CYS A 155 -10.82 -9.52 15.50
N HIS A 156 -9.54 -9.81 15.65
CA HIS A 156 -8.82 -9.77 16.92
C HIS A 156 -7.59 -8.88 16.79
N VAL A 157 -7.28 -8.11 17.83
CA VAL A 157 -6.10 -7.25 17.86
C VAL A 157 -5.31 -7.59 19.11
N PHE A 158 -4.04 -7.88 18.94
CA PHE A 158 -3.08 -8.19 19.99
C PHE A 158 -2.16 -6.98 20.17
N SER A 159 -2.11 -6.45 21.39
CA SER A 159 -1.16 -5.42 21.77
C SER A 159 0.12 -6.09 22.28
N CYS A 160 1.06 -6.37 21.39
CA CYS A 160 2.33 -6.99 21.75
C CYS A 160 3.42 -6.72 20.72
N ASP A 161 4.66 -6.99 21.11
CA ASP A 161 5.76 -7.12 20.18
C ASP A 161 5.52 -8.33 19.26
N ALA A 162 5.69 -8.15 17.96
CA ALA A 162 5.58 -9.23 16.98
C ALA A 162 6.65 -10.31 17.22
N THR A 163 7.85 -9.94 17.65
CA THR A 163 8.89 -10.89 18.04
C THR A 163 8.46 -11.72 19.25
N ALA A 164 7.57 -11.22 20.12
CA ALA A 164 7.05 -11.99 21.26
C ALA A 164 5.85 -12.88 20.91
N PHE A 165 5.21 -12.68 19.75
CA PHE A 165 4.02 -13.43 19.36
C PHE A 165 4.34 -14.88 18.99
N GLN A 166 3.60 -15.83 19.57
CA GLN A 166 3.87 -17.27 19.43
C GLN A 166 2.91 -17.99 18.49
N ASN A 167 1.70 -17.46 18.26
CA ASN A 167 0.62 -18.18 17.58
C ASN A 167 0.61 -17.98 16.06
N TYR A 168 1.78 -17.83 15.41
CA TYR A 168 1.85 -17.60 13.98
C TYR A 168 1.30 -18.78 13.16
N GLY A 169 1.42 -20.02 13.66
CA GLY A 169 0.95 -21.23 12.97
C GLY A 169 -0.58 -21.30 12.75
N HIS A 170 -1.36 -20.49 13.48
CA HIS A 170 -2.80 -20.36 13.29
C HIS A 170 -3.16 -19.67 11.96
N TYR A 171 -2.26 -18.83 11.44
CA TYR A 171 -2.49 -18.04 10.23
C TYR A 171 -1.78 -18.66 9.02
N ASN A 172 -2.33 -18.47 7.84
CA ASN A 172 -1.73 -18.90 6.57
C ASN A 172 -1.43 -17.73 5.62
N MET A 173 -1.89 -16.53 5.99
CA MET A 173 -1.58 -15.31 5.27
C MET A 173 -1.05 -14.26 6.26
N PHE A 174 0.01 -13.57 5.86
CA PHE A 174 0.67 -12.56 6.69
C PHE A 174 0.75 -11.27 5.89
N TYR A 175 0.23 -10.18 6.44
CA TYR A 175 0.29 -8.86 5.81
C TYR A 175 1.30 -7.98 6.54
N PHE A 176 2.17 -7.33 5.77
CA PHE A 176 3.14 -6.36 6.23
C PHE A 176 2.98 -5.07 5.43
N TYR A 177 2.98 -3.92 6.12
CA TYR A 177 3.18 -2.63 5.47
C TYR A 177 4.42 -1.93 6.01
N ASN A 178 5.58 -2.53 5.72
CA ASN A 178 6.89 -2.15 6.23
C ASN A 178 6.91 -1.78 7.73
N PRO A 179 6.48 -2.70 8.60
CA PRO A 179 6.27 -2.38 10.01
C PRO A 179 7.57 -2.27 10.81
N PHE A 180 8.69 -2.81 10.30
CA PHE A 180 9.90 -3.05 11.07
C PHE A 180 11.17 -2.62 10.35
N PRO A 181 12.25 -2.34 11.09
CA PRO A 181 13.62 -2.44 10.59
C PRO A 181 14.00 -3.88 10.20
N ALA A 182 15.14 -4.04 9.51
CA ALA A 182 15.56 -5.31 8.89
C ALA A 182 15.71 -6.48 9.87
N ASP A 183 16.26 -6.24 11.04
CA ASP A 183 16.55 -7.23 12.08
C ASP A 183 15.28 -7.87 12.64
N ILE A 184 14.31 -7.04 13.02
CA ILE A 184 13.01 -7.50 13.51
C ILE A 184 12.24 -8.22 12.39
N MET A 185 12.34 -7.74 11.15
CA MET A 185 11.74 -8.43 10.01
C MET A 185 12.28 -9.86 9.86
N SER A 186 13.59 -10.05 9.94
CA SER A 186 14.22 -11.37 9.86
C SER A 186 13.75 -12.31 10.99
N GLU A 187 13.63 -11.83 12.22
CA GLU A 187 13.15 -12.65 13.33
C GLU A 187 11.68 -13.10 13.13
N VAL A 188 10.80 -12.19 12.71
CA VAL A 188 9.40 -12.51 12.45
C VAL A 188 9.25 -13.50 11.30
N ILE A 189 10.04 -13.34 10.22
CA ILE A 189 10.04 -14.30 9.11
C ILE A 189 10.51 -15.68 9.55
N CYS A 190 11.53 -15.76 10.41
CA CYS A 190 12.00 -17.03 10.98
C CYS A 190 10.86 -17.74 11.74
N LYS A 191 10.13 -17.01 12.60
CA LYS A 191 9.01 -17.58 13.35
C LYS A 191 7.86 -18.04 12.45
N ILE A 192 7.57 -17.31 11.38
CA ILE A 192 6.55 -17.71 10.40
C ILE A 192 6.97 -19.00 9.70
N ASP A 193 8.21 -19.11 9.23
CA ASP A 193 8.74 -20.34 8.63
C ASP A 193 8.66 -21.52 9.61
N GLU A 194 9.19 -21.34 10.83
CA GLU A 194 9.15 -22.36 11.88
C GLU A 194 7.73 -22.86 12.17
N SER A 195 6.75 -21.96 12.17
CA SER A 195 5.34 -22.31 12.39
C SER A 195 4.72 -23.17 11.29
N ALA A 196 5.31 -23.19 10.10
CA ALA A 196 4.88 -23.99 8.96
C ALA A 196 5.67 -25.29 8.79
N ARG A 197 6.81 -25.45 9.47
CA ARG A 197 7.67 -26.65 9.35
C ARG A 197 6.92 -27.92 9.68
N GLY A 198 7.06 -28.93 8.82
CA GLY A 198 6.37 -30.21 8.96
C GLY A 198 4.91 -30.21 8.54
N SER A 199 4.38 -29.09 8.04
CA SER A 199 3.04 -29.01 7.43
C SER A 199 3.14 -28.80 5.92
N ASP A 200 2.19 -29.33 5.15
CA ASP A 200 2.04 -29.00 3.71
C ASP A 200 1.21 -27.72 3.50
N LYS A 201 1.16 -26.85 4.52
CA LYS A 201 0.39 -25.61 4.50
C LYS A 201 1.09 -24.60 3.59
N GLU A 202 0.36 -24.08 2.62
CA GLU A 202 0.83 -22.92 1.86
C GLU A 202 0.72 -21.66 2.72
N ILE A 203 1.83 -20.94 2.82
CA ILE A 203 1.93 -19.66 3.49
C ILE A 203 2.10 -18.57 2.45
N LEU A 204 1.27 -17.54 2.53
CA LEU A 204 1.38 -16.35 1.70
C LEU A 204 1.80 -15.14 2.54
N ILE A 205 2.84 -14.43 2.07
CA ILE A 205 3.25 -13.15 2.65
C ILE A 205 2.89 -12.04 1.67
N ILE A 206 2.08 -11.10 2.11
CA ILE A 206 1.67 -9.90 1.38
C ILE A 206 2.44 -8.71 1.95
N TYR A 207 3.50 -8.29 1.27
CA TYR A 207 4.37 -7.20 1.74
C TYR A 207 4.19 -5.95 0.88
N ASN A 208 3.49 -4.96 1.43
CA ASN A 208 3.33 -3.65 0.84
C ASN A 208 4.53 -2.75 1.19
N ASN A 209 5.06 -2.03 0.21
CA ASN A 209 6.31 -1.28 0.31
C ASN A 209 7.49 -2.16 0.83
N PRO A 210 7.93 -3.15 0.05
CA PRO A 210 8.84 -4.20 0.49
C PRO A 210 10.30 -3.72 0.57
N VAL A 211 10.61 -2.79 1.49
CA VAL A 211 11.96 -2.21 1.69
C VAL A 211 13.00 -3.28 2.00
N TYR A 212 12.60 -4.31 2.77
CA TYR A 212 13.46 -5.42 3.17
C TYR A 212 13.15 -6.71 2.39
N HIS A 213 12.93 -6.59 1.08
CA HIS A 213 12.74 -7.73 0.18
C HIS A 213 13.82 -8.81 0.36
N ASP A 214 15.08 -8.38 0.39
CA ASP A 214 16.25 -9.27 0.49
C ASP A 214 16.25 -10.08 1.80
N SER A 215 15.72 -9.53 2.89
CA SER A 215 15.56 -10.25 4.17
C SER A 215 14.59 -11.42 4.07
N ILE A 216 13.57 -11.35 3.21
CA ILE A 216 12.62 -12.45 3.01
C ILE A 216 13.25 -13.54 2.12
N ILE A 217 13.88 -13.14 1.00
CA ILE A 217 14.39 -14.12 0.02
C ILE A 217 15.70 -14.79 0.45
N SER A 218 16.56 -14.10 1.19
CA SER A 218 17.84 -14.64 1.67
C SER A 218 17.66 -15.78 2.68
N PHE A 219 16.51 -15.83 3.36
CA PHE A 219 16.15 -16.92 4.25
C PHE A 219 15.86 -18.24 3.48
N GLY A 220 15.54 -18.16 2.20
CA GLY A 220 15.34 -19.32 1.31
C GLY A 220 14.02 -20.08 1.48
N ALA A 221 13.23 -19.79 2.53
CA ALA A 221 11.92 -20.43 2.75
C ALA A 221 10.81 -19.84 1.87
N PHE A 222 10.97 -18.61 1.38
CA PHE A 222 9.95 -17.90 0.62
C PHE A 222 10.50 -17.37 -0.70
N SER A 223 9.69 -17.44 -1.76
CA SER A 223 10.01 -16.87 -3.07
C SER A 223 8.94 -15.87 -3.49
N LYS A 224 9.33 -14.78 -4.19
CA LYS A 224 8.36 -13.84 -4.76
C LYS A 224 7.64 -14.52 -5.92
N VAL A 225 6.31 -14.61 -5.82
CA VAL A 225 5.46 -15.28 -6.80
C VAL A 225 4.65 -14.30 -7.66
N LYS A 226 4.36 -13.10 -7.13
CA LYS A 226 3.64 -12.06 -7.87
C LYS A 226 3.94 -10.67 -7.31
N GLU A 227 3.69 -9.65 -8.12
CA GLU A 227 3.76 -8.25 -7.72
C GLU A 227 2.52 -7.47 -8.19
N TYR A 228 2.17 -6.45 -7.42
CA TYR A 228 0.99 -5.61 -7.63
C TYR A 228 1.38 -4.13 -7.47
N PRO A 229 0.71 -3.20 -8.15
CA PRO A 229 0.86 -1.78 -7.84
C PRO A 229 0.33 -1.47 -6.43
N ASP A 230 0.86 -0.43 -5.79
CA ASP A 230 0.32 0.16 -4.56
C ASP A 230 -0.17 1.61 -4.82
N GLU A 231 -0.53 2.32 -3.75
CA GLU A 231 -1.04 3.70 -3.84
C GLU A 231 0.08 4.73 -4.13
N TRP A 232 1.34 4.40 -3.87
CA TRP A 232 2.46 5.34 -3.88
C TRP A 232 3.57 5.03 -4.89
N GLY A 233 3.49 3.93 -5.62
CA GLY A 233 4.50 3.46 -6.56
C GLY A 233 5.57 2.53 -5.97
N ASN A 234 5.43 2.13 -4.70
CA ASN A 234 6.37 1.21 -4.03
C ASN A 234 6.08 -0.27 -4.32
N GLN A 235 4.88 -0.59 -4.81
CA GLN A 235 4.39 -1.95 -5.10
C GLN A 235 4.04 -2.79 -3.84
N ILE A 236 3.35 -3.89 -4.09
CA ILE A 236 3.05 -4.94 -3.12
C ILE A 236 3.61 -6.25 -3.68
N PHE A 237 4.52 -6.90 -2.94
CA PHE A 237 5.05 -8.20 -3.29
C PHE A 237 4.28 -9.30 -2.58
N LEU A 238 3.97 -10.36 -3.33
CA LEU A 238 3.38 -11.59 -2.81
C LEU A 238 4.45 -12.67 -2.83
N TYR A 239 4.68 -13.30 -1.68
CA TYR A 239 5.60 -14.42 -1.53
C TYR A 239 4.85 -15.68 -1.14
N SER A 240 5.40 -16.84 -1.52
CA SER A 240 4.92 -18.15 -1.08
C SER A 240 6.08 -19.04 -0.65
N ASN A 241 5.82 -19.93 0.31
CA ASN A 241 6.72 -21.04 0.65
C ASN A 241 6.59 -22.23 -0.32
N LYS A 242 5.62 -22.19 -1.25
CA LYS A 242 5.49 -23.15 -2.34
C LYS A 242 5.99 -22.54 -3.65
N SER A 243 6.52 -23.38 -4.53
CA SER A 243 6.77 -22.98 -5.92
C SER A 243 5.45 -22.58 -6.60
N LEU A 244 5.51 -21.76 -7.65
CA LEU A 244 4.31 -21.35 -8.36
C LEU A 244 3.50 -22.57 -8.84
N GLU A 245 4.15 -23.64 -9.28
CA GLU A 245 3.49 -24.88 -9.73
C GLU A 245 2.61 -25.53 -8.65
N HIS A 246 3.06 -25.52 -7.40
CA HIS A 246 2.37 -26.13 -6.26
C HIS A 246 1.56 -25.12 -5.43
N SER A 247 1.56 -23.85 -5.84
CA SER A 247 0.85 -22.76 -5.19
C SER A 247 -0.61 -22.72 -5.64
N ARG A 248 -1.52 -22.28 -4.77
CA ARG A 248 -2.89 -21.95 -5.16
C ARG A 248 -2.99 -20.89 -6.26
N LEU A 249 -1.90 -20.15 -6.48
CA LEU A 249 -1.78 -19.08 -7.45
C LEU A 249 -1.55 -19.58 -8.89
N ASN A 250 -1.37 -20.89 -9.10
CA ASN A 250 -1.22 -21.52 -10.42
C ASN A 250 -2.54 -21.64 -11.22
N ARG A 251 -3.35 -20.58 -11.26
CA ARG A 251 -4.67 -20.58 -11.91
C ARG A 251 -4.76 -19.57 -13.03
#